data_AF-A0A9P5WYI1-F1
#
_entry.id   AF-A0A9P5WYI1-F1
#
_cell.length_a   1.000
_cell.length_b   1.000
_cell.length_c   1.000
_cell.angle_alpha   90.00
_cell.angle_beta   90.00
_cell.angle_gamma   90.00
#
_symmetry.space_group_name_H-M   'P 1'
#
loop_
_entity.id
_entity.type
_entity.pdbx_description
1 polymer ?
#
loop_
_entity_poly.entity_id
_entity_poly.type
_entity_poly.pdbx_seq_one_letter_code
_entity_poly.pdbx_strand_id
1 'polypeptide(L)' 'FQQDNDPKHRCKVAEEFFTKKRICHLDWPPSSPDLNIIEYAWDQLDHLVHAHKALP' A
#
# COMPACT_ATOMS: atom_id res chain seq x y z
N PHE A 1 6.65 4.96 -7.83
CA PHE A 1 5.73 4.86 -6.69
C PHE A 1 5.01 3.54 -6.79
N GLN A 2 4.96 2.79 -5.69
CA GLN A 2 4.29 1.49 -5.63
C GLN A 2 2.97 1.67 -4.91
N GLN A 3 1.88 1.30 -5.57
CA GLN A 3 0.54 1.21 -5.02
C GLN A 3 -0.18 0.07 -5.71
N ASP A 4 -1.16 -0.54 -5.04
CA ASP A 4 -2.03 -1.51 -5.69
C ASP A 4 -2.91 -0.83 -6.77
N ASN A 5 -3.56 -1.66 -7.59
CA ASN A 5 -4.46 -1.21 -8.65
C ASN A 5 -5.93 -1.13 -8.21
N ASP A 6 -6.22 -0.99 -6.91
CA ASP A 6 -7.59 -0.82 -6.44
C ASP A 6 -8.20 0.46 -7.06
N PRO A 7 -9.45 0.40 -7.57
CA PRO A 7 -10.14 1.54 -8.17
C PRO A 7 -10.08 2.85 -7.36
N LYS A 8 -10.02 2.78 -6.02
CA LYS A 8 -9.91 3.97 -5.16
C LYS A 8 -8.62 4.77 -5.40
N HIS A 9 -7.54 4.09 -5.80
CA HIS A 9 -6.23 4.68 -6.08
C HIS A 9 -6.03 5.11 -7.53
N ARG A 10 -7.02 4.85 -8.39
CA ARG A 10 -7.00 5.15 -9.84
C ARG A 10 -8.00 6.25 -10.23
N CYS A 11 -8.50 7.02 -9.25
CA CYS A 11 -9.39 8.14 -9.54
C CYS A 11 -8.64 9.25 -10.30
N LYS A 12 -9.39 10.03 -11.09
CA LYS A 12 -8.82 11.09 -11.95
C LYS A 12 -7.93 12.07 -11.19
N VAL A 13 -8.34 12.46 -9.98
CA VAL A 13 -7.59 13.41 -9.15
C VAL A 13 -6.23 12.84 -8.72
N ALA A 14 -6.17 11.55 -8.38
CA ALA A 14 -4.93 10.88 -8.03
C ALA A 14 -3.98 10.82 -9.25
N GLU A 15 -4.48 10.38 -10.40
CA GLU A 15 -3.71 10.31 -11.66
C GLU A 15 -3.16 11.69 -12.10
N GLU A 16 -3.98 12.75 -11.97
CA GLU A 16 -3.55 14.13 -12.25
C GLU A 16 -2.43 14.57 -11.30
N PHE A 17 -2.50 14.22 -10.02
CA PHE A 17 -1.43 14.52 -9.06
C PHE A 17 -0.12 13.86 -9.46
N PHE A 18 -0.13 12.56 -9.78
CA PHE A 18 1.08 11.83 -10.16
C PHE A 18 1.68 12.40 -11.46
N THR A 19 0.84 12.72 -12.44
CA THR A 19 1.26 13.35 -13.69
C THR A 19 1.91 14.72 -13.44
N LYS A 20 1.25 15.59 -12.66
CA LYS A 20 1.77 16.93 -12.33
C LYS A 20 3.08 16.89 -11.56
N LYS A 21 3.23 15.88 -10.69
CA LYS A 21 4.45 15.67 -9.89
C LYS A 21 5.53 14.88 -10.61
N ARG A 22 5.27 14.39 -11.84
CA ARG A 22 6.17 13.52 -12.62
C ARG A 22 6.59 12.29 -11.82
N ILE A 23 5.67 11.73 -11.05
CA ILE A 23 5.89 10.52 -10.28
C ILE A 23 5.48 9.34 -11.17
N CYS A 24 6.44 8.49 -11.52
CA CYS A 24 6.16 7.27 -12.27
C CYS A 24 5.57 6.20 -11.35
N HIS A 25 4.54 5.50 -11.82
CA HIS A 25 4.02 4.31 -11.17
C HIS A 25 4.83 3.10 -11.59
N LEU A 26 4.98 2.16 -10.67
CA LEU A 26 5.42 0.82 -11.03
C LEU A 26 4.19 0.06 -11.53
N ASP A 27 4.28 -0.55 -12.71
CA ASP A 27 3.22 -1.41 -13.21
C ASP A 27 3.06 -2.62 -12.28
N TRP A 28 1.83 -2.89 -11.87
CA TRP A 28 1.51 -3.89 -10.86
C TRP A 28 0.46 -4.89 -11.35
N PRO A 29 0.69 -6.20 -11.23
CA PRO A 29 -0.34 -7.19 -11.50
C PRO A 29 -1.49 -7.08 -10.48
N PRO A 30 -2.75 -7.14 -10.91
CA PRO A 30 -3.89 -7.15 -9.98
C PRO A 30 -3.81 -8.37 -9.06
N SER A 31 -4.33 -8.23 -7.84
CA SER A 31 -4.42 -9.32 -6.85
C SER A 31 -3.07 -9.99 -6.50
N SER A 32 -1.98 -9.22 -6.46
CA SER A 32 -0.64 -9.68 -6.06
C SER A 32 -0.21 -9.06 -4.72
N PRO A 33 -0.78 -9.52 -3.59
CA PRO A 33 -0.43 -9.02 -2.25
C PRO A 33 0.98 -9.44 -1.82
N ASP A 34 1.47 -10.57 -2.33
CA ASP A 34 2.81 -11.11 -2.10
C ASP A 34 3.93 -10.14 -2.51
N LEU A 35 3.67 -9.33 -3.52
CA LEU A 35 4.62 -8.33 -3.99
C LEU A 35 4.52 -7.02 -3.18
N ASN A 36 3.42 -6.78 -2.44
CA ASN A 36 3.17 -5.49 -1.80
C ASN A 36 4.00 -5.34 -0.53
N ILE A 37 5.03 -4.48 -0.57
CA ILE A 37 6.03 -4.33 0.51
C ILE A 37 5.38 -3.93 1.85
N ILE A 38 4.23 -3.26 1.82
CA ILE A 38 3.52 -2.88 3.06
C ILE A 38 2.86 -4.07 3.76
N GLU A 39 2.51 -5.15 3.05
CA GLU A 39 1.87 -6.32 3.66
C GLU A 39 2.80 -6.99 4.68
N TYR A 40 4.10 -7.04 4.37
CA TYR A 40 5.08 -7.53 5.33
C TYR A 40 5.15 -6.65 6.58
N ALA A 41 5.08 -5.32 6.42
CA ALA A 41 5.04 -4.42 7.57
C ALA A 41 3.77 -4.58 8.40
N TRP A 42 2.62 -4.82 7.75
CA TRP A 42 1.35 -5.11 8.44
C TRP A 42 1.40 -6.43 9.20
N ASP A 43 1.96 -7.50 8.62
CA ASP A 43 2.17 -8.78 9.30
C ASP A 43 3.01 -8.62 10.58
N GLN A 44 4.12 -7.87 10.48
CA GLN A 44 4.96 -7.61 11.65
C GLN A 44 4.22 -6.78 12.71
N LEU A 45 3.45 -5.78 12.28
CA LEU A 45 2.63 -4.98 13.19
C LEU A 45 1.56 -5.82 13.89
N ASP A 46 0.88 -6.69 13.16
CA ASP A 46 -0.16 -7.58 13.69
C ASP A 46 0.40 -8.51 14.78
N HIS A 47 1.55 -9.12 14.52
CA HIS A 47 2.27 -9.92 15.52
C HIS A 47 2.61 -9.12 16.78
N LEU A 48 3.06 -7.87 16.64
CA LEU A 48 3.37 -7.00 17.78
C LEU A 48 2.12 -6.60 18.56
N VAL A 49 1.01 -6.32 17.87
CA VAL A 49 -0.28 -6.02 18.49
C VAL A 49 -0.80 -7.22 19.28
N HIS A 50 -0.70 -8.43 18.72
CA HIS A 50 -1.09 -9.66 19.42
C HIS A 50 -0.19 -10.00 20.61
N ALA A 51 1.10 -9.70 20.52
CA ALA A 51 2.05 -9.86 21.63
C ALA A 51 1.93 -8.75 22.69
N HIS A 52 1.29 -7.63 22.35
CA HIS A 52 1.13 -6.50 23.26
C HIS A 52 0.22 -6.88 24.43
N LYS A 53 0.81 -6.97 25.62
CA LYS A 53 0.06 -6.98 26.87
C LYS A 53 -0.29 -5.54 27.21
N ALA A 54 -1.60 -5.23 27.19
CA ALA A 54 -2.09 -3.93 27.62
C ALA A 54 -1.52 -3.60 29.01
N LEU A 55 -1.02 -2.38 29.15
CA LEU A 55 -0.65 -1.85 30.47
C LEU A 55 -1.90 -1.87 31.37
N PRO A 56 -1.74 -2.17 32.67
CA PRO A 56 -2.86 -2.20 33.62
C PRO A 56 -3.60 -0.87 33.70
#